data_AF-A0A6V7HC27-F1
#
_entry.id   AF-A0A6V7HC27-F1
#
_cell.length_a   1.000
_cell.length_b   1.000
_cell.length_c   1.000
_cell.angle_alpha   90.00
_cell.angle_beta   90.00
_cell.angle_gamma   90.00
#
_symmetry.space_group_name_H-M   'P 1'
#
loop_
_entity.id
_entity.type
_entity.pdbx_description
1 polymer ?
#
loop_
_entity_poly.entity_id
_entity_poly.type
_entity_poly.pdbx_seq_one_letter_code
_entity_poly.pdbx_strand_id
1 'polypeptide(L)'
;VTEEAILNLKAYSRALDTAMIQYHEERMATINRIMKQMWKLIYTGKDTTSIEIRTDATEGIGSTRRTYNYKLIQTKHGHEIDMRGRCSAGQKVLASIIIRLALAETFCKDCGILALDEPTTSLDQANADSLANALATVVKLRSQHQKNFQLIVISHDEKFLFKLAELNSNKGFYQLYRKQNGYTAVRHCLVDNQDHFVLDDIKQESDEEVSSNEENEEHSMSQSESHETALQKQAHNDQTKKRRKISDDDENSVESRFTMASHKKLLLKVIILGDSGVGKTSLMNQYVSKKFSNQYKATIGADFLTKEVMVDDRIVTMQIWDTAGQERFQSLGVAFYRGADCCVLVFDVSAPSSFKSLDSWRDEFLIQASPRDPDNFPFVVLGNKVDLESKVIHGKKAQQWCQSKNNIPYFETSAKEAINVEQAFQTIAKNALAQESE
;
A
#
# COMPACT_ATOMS: atom_id res chain seq x y z
N VAL A 1 -35.74 -26.07 28.57
CA VAL A 1 -35.49 -25.39 27.27
C VAL A 1 -34.37 -24.36 27.38
N THR A 2 -34.45 -23.34 28.25
CA THR A 2 -33.45 -22.27 28.36
C THR A 2 -32.12 -22.71 28.97
N GLU A 3 -32.11 -23.49 30.05
CA GLU A 3 -30.85 -24.00 30.66
C GLU A 3 -30.11 -24.99 29.75
N GLU A 4 -30.86 -25.87 29.10
CA GLU A 4 -30.32 -26.83 28.13
C GLU A 4 -29.76 -26.14 26.88
N ALA A 5 -30.42 -25.08 26.40
CA ALA A 5 -29.88 -24.24 25.33
C ALA A 5 -28.58 -23.53 25.74
N ILE A 6 -28.49 -23.02 26.98
CA ILE A 6 -27.26 -22.38 27.50
C ILE A 6 -26.12 -23.40 27.62
N LEU A 7 -26.40 -24.61 28.09
CA LEU A 7 -25.43 -25.72 28.15
C LEU A 7 -24.93 -26.10 26.76
N ASN A 8 -25.84 -26.25 25.78
CA ASN A 8 -25.50 -26.56 24.40
C ASN A 8 -24.66 -25.46 23.75
N LEU A 9 -25.00 -24.18 23.96
CA LEU A 9 -24.19 -23.06 23.45
C LEU A 9 -22.77 -23.05 24.04
N LYS A 10 -22.63 -23.36 25.34
CA LYS A 10 -21.30 -23.51 25.97
C LYS A 10 -20.53 -24.69 25.39
N ALA A 11 -21.19 -25.81 25.11
CA ALA A 11 -20.57 -26.97 24.47
C ALA A 11 -20.11 -26.66 23.04
N TYR A 12 -20.94 -25.99 22.23
CA TYR A 12 -20.58 -25.54 20.88
C TYR A 12 -19.42 -24.54 20.89
N SER A 13 -19.41 -23.59 21.83
CA SER A 13 -18.29 -22.65 21.98
C SER A 13 -16.98 -23.40 22.25
N ARG A 14 -16.97 -24.36 23.17
CA ARG A 14 -15.77 -25.17 23.47
C ARG A 14 -15.32 -26.01 22.28
N ALA A 15 -16.27 -26.62 21.57
CA ALA A 15 -15.97 -27.41 20.38
C ALA A 15 -15.38 -26.53 19.26
N LEU A 16 -15.95 -25.34 19.03
CA LEU A 16 -15.44 -24.38 18.08
C LEU A 16 -14.03 -23.89 18.46
N ASP A 17 -13.80 -23.54 19.73
CA ASP A 17 -12.48 -23.11 20.21
C ASP A 17 -11.43 -24.21 20.00
N THR A 18 -11.78 -25.47 20.28
CA THR A 18 -10.89 -26.62 20.06
C THR A 18 -10.58 -26.80 18.58
N ALA A 19 -11.61 -26.73 17.73
CA ALA A 19 -11.44 -26.84 16.28
C ALA A 19 -10.60 -25.69 15.70
N MET A 20 -10.76 -24.47 16.21
CA MET A 20 -9.95 -23.32 15.80
C MET A 20 -8.49 -23.47 16.19
N ILE A 21 -8.19 -24.01 17.38
CA ILE A 21 -6.81 -24.31 17.82
C ILE A 21 -6.19 -25.35 16.90
N GLN A 22 -6.89 -26.47 16.68
CA GLN A 22 -6.40 -27.55 15.83
C GLN A 22 -6.16 -27.07 14.39
N TYR A 23 -7.09 -26.28 13.84
CA TYR A 23 -6.92 -25.68 12.52
C TYR A 23 -5.70 -24.76 12.48
N HIS A 24 -5.53 -23.89 13.48
CA HIS A 24 -4.39 -22.98 13.56
C HIS A 24 -3.06 -23.75 13.63
N GLU A 25 -2.94 -24.76 14.49
CA GLU A 25 -1.75 -25.60 14.62
C GLU A 25 -1.41 -26.32 13.30
N GLU A 26 -2.42 -26.90 12.64
CA GLU A 26 -2.27 -27.58 11.36
C GLU A 26 -1.81 -26.62 10.24
N ARG A 27 -2.39 -25.42 10.19
CA ARG A 27 -2.00 -24.39 9.21
C ARG A 27 -0.59 -23.86 9.49
N MET A 28 -0.23 -23.61 10.75
CA MET A 28 1.11 -23.19 11.13
C MET A 28 2.17 -24.25 10.81
N ALA A 29 1.88 -25.52 11.05
CA ALA A 29 2.75 -26.63 10.65
C ALA A 29 2.95 -26.66 9.12
N THR A 30 1.89 -26.43 8.35
CA THR A 30 1.95 -26.36 6.89
C THR A 30 2.81 -25.18 6.42
N ILE A 31 2.60 -23.99 6.98
CA ILE A 31 3.40 -22.79 6.68
C ILE A 31 4.88 -23.04 6.96
N ASN A 32 5.20 -23.54 8.16
CA ASN A 32 6.57 -23.82 8.57
C ASN A 32 7.24 -24.88 7.70
N ARG A 33 6.50 -25.89 7.22
CA ARG A 33 7.00 -26.87 6.26
C ARG A 33 7.41 -26.20 4.94
N ILE A 34 6.55 -25.35 4.37
CA ILE A 34 6.81 -24.64 3.11
C ILE A 34 7.98 -23.68 3.30
N MET A 35 8.00 -22.89 4.39
CA MET A 35 9.08 -21.97 4.71
C MET A 35 10.44 -22.68 4.79
N LYS A 36 10.52 -23.83 5.45
CA LYS A 36 11.75 -24.64 5.55
C LYS A 36 12.22 -25.14 4.18
N GLN A 37 11.30 -25.57 3.31
CA GLN A 37 11.62 -26.03 1.96
C GLN A 37 12.12 -24.87 1.09
N MET A 38 11.41 -23.74 1.08
CA MET A 38 11.77 -22.55 0.32
C MET A 38 13.10 -21.94 0.78
N TRP A 39 13.32 -21.87 2.09
CA TRP A 39 14.57 -21.35 2.64
C TRP A 39 15.78 -22.15 2.14
N LYS A 40 15.70 -23.49 2.18
CA LYS A 40 16.77 -24.37 1.68
C LYS A 40 17.02 -24.23 0.18
N LEU A 41 15.97 -23.89 -0.59
CA LEU A 41 16.08 -23.72 -2.03
C LEU A 41 16.70 -22.37 -2.41
N ILE A 42 16.36 -21.30 -1.67
CA ILE A 42 16.70 -19.93 -2.05
C ILE A 42 17.96 -19.45 -1.33
N TYR A 43 18.11 -19.75 -0.04
CA TYR A 43 19.21 -19.26 0.77
C TYR A 43 20.47 -20.10 0.55
N THR A 44 21.48 -19.47 -0.03
CA THR A 44 22.77 -20.11 -0.36
C THR A 44 23.81 -20.02 0.76
N GLY A 45 23.54 -19.22 1.80
CA GLY A 45 24.44 -19.05 2.93
C GLY A 45 24.53 -20.30 3.82
N LYS A 46 25.70 -20.50 4.44
CA LYS A 46 25.98 -21.69 5.28
C LYS A 46 25.68 -21.50 6.77
N ASP A 47 25.37 -20.27 7.20
CA ASP A 47 25.18 -19.91 8.60
C ASP A 47 23.79 -20.31 9.14
N THR A 48 22.76 -20.30 8.29
CA THR A 48 21.36 -20.53 8.68
C THR A 48 20.75 -21.68 7.90
N THR A 49 20.33 -22.74 8.59
CA THR A 49 19.81 -23.97 7.97
C THR A 49 18.31 -23.93 7.69
N SER A 50 17.54 -23.22 8.51
CA SER A 50 16.10 -23.07 8.36
C SER A 50 15.56 -21.87 9.12
N ILE A 51 14.36 -21.44 8.73
CA ILE A 51 13.54 -20.48 9.47
C ILE A 51 12.18 -21.10 9.82
N GLU A 52 11.59 -20.67 10.93
CA GLU A 52 10.32 -21.16 11.44
C GLU A 52 9.57 -20.07 12.21
N ILE A 53 8.24 -19.99 12.05
CA ILE A 53 7.38 -19.17 12.89
C ILE A 53 6.96 -19.98 14.11
N ARG A 54 7.34 -19.51 15.30
CA ARG A 54 6.87 -20.02 16.59
C ARG A 54 5.68 -19.20 17.08
N THR A 55 4.73 -19.88 17.70
CA THR A 55 3.53 -19.27 18.27
C THR A 55 3.45 -19.56 19.76
N ASP A 56 3.54 -18.50 20.57
CA ASP A 56 3.30 -18.59 22.00
C ASP A 56 1.83 -18.20 22.25
N ALA A 57 1.04 -19.13 22.80
CA ALA A 57 -0.32 -18.82 23.23
C ALA A 57 -0.26 -17.95 24.49
N THR A 58 -0.91 -16.78 24.48
CA THR A 58 -1.09 -15.98 25.70
C THR A 58 -2.51 -16.08 26.19
N GLU A 59 -2.65 -16.33 27.50
CA GLU A 59 -3.94 -16.23 28.19
C GLU A 59 -4.33 -14.76 28.26
N GLY A 60 -5.42 -14.39 27.59
CA GLY A 60 -5.97 -13.05 27.71
C GLY A 60 -6.45 -12.80 29.13
N ILE A 61 -6.02 -11.72 29.76
CA ILE A 61 -6.54 -11.27 31.05
C ILE A 61 -8.05 -11.01 30.87
N GLY A 62 -8.90 -11.89 31.42
CA GLY A 62 -10.36 -11.70 31.47
C GLY A 62 -11.12 -11.82 30.15
N SER A 63 -10.51 -12.33 29.08
CA SER A 63 -11.15 -12.49 27.76
C SER A 63 -11.15 -13.96 27.33
N THR A 64 -12.31 -14.49 26.92
CA THR A 64 -12.45 -15.81 26.31
C THR A 64 -11.70 -15.96 24.98
N ARG A 65 -11.14 -14.87 24.45
CA ARG A 65 -10.37 -14.82 23.20
C ARG A 65 -8.87 -14.87 23.51
N ARG A 66 -8.20 -15.91 23.01
CA ARG A 66 -6.74 -16.08 23.09
C ARG A 66 -6.02 -15.22 22.04
N THR A 67 -4.87 -14.70 22.42
CA THR A 67 -3.98 -13.93 21.53
C THR A 67 -2.72 -14.75 21.26
N TYR A 68 -2.32 -14.84 20.00
CA TYR A 68 -1.10 -15.55 19.59
C TYR A 68 0.03 -14.55 19.38
N ASN A 69 1.16 -14.79 20.04
CA ASN A 69 2.39 -14.06 19.78
C ASN A 69 3.26 -14.85 18.81
N TYR A 70 3.53 -14.27 17.65
CA TYR A 70 4.33 -14.88 16.60
C TYR A 70 5.77 -14.38 16.70
N LYS A 71 6.73 -15.31 16.62
CA LYS A 71 8.16 -15.01 16.56
C LYS A 71 8.80 -15.78 15.41
N LEU A 72 9.70 -15.14 14.70
CA LEU A 72 10.46 -15.79 13.64
C LEU A 72 11.80 -16.27 14.20
N ILE A 73 12.02 -17.57 14.16
CA ILE A 73 13.22 -18.24 14.65
C ILE A 73 14.05 -18.71 13.45
N GLN A 74 15.36 -18.60 13.56
CA GLN A 74 16.33 -19.20 12.65
C GLN A 74 17.10 -20.30 13.38
N THR A 75 17.45 -21.36 12.66
CA THR A 75 18.34 -22.41 13.16
C THR A 75 19.75 -22.14 12.63
N LYS A 76 20.68 -21.79 13.51
CA LYS A 76 22.10 -21.57 13.19
C LYS A 76 22.96 -22.60 13.90
N HIS A 77 23.74 -23.39 13.16
CA HIS A 77 24.60 -24.45 13.70
C HIS A 77 23.88 -25.39 14.70
N GLY A 78 22.60 -25.70 14.45
CA GLY A 78 21.78 -26.55 15.33
C GLY A 78 21.10 -25.84 16.50
N HIS A 79 21.34 -24.53 16.69
CA HIS A 79 20.71 -23.73 17.73
C HIS A 79 19.59 -22.86 17.17
N GLU A 80 18.44 -22.86 17.85
CA GLU A 80 17.31 -21.98 17.56
C GLU A 80 17.54 -20.59 18.18
N ILE A 81 17.47 -19.54 17.36
CA ILE A 81 17.70 -18.16 17.77
C ILE A 81 16.62 -17.28 17.16
N ASP A 82 16.11 -16.31 17.91
CA ASP A 82 15.22 -15.27 17.36
C ASP A 82 15.93 -14.50 16.24
N MET A 83 15.28 -14.36 15.09
CA MET A 83 15.82 -13.58 13.97
C MET A 83 15.84 -12.08 14.28
N ARG A 84 14.98 -11.59 15.16
CA ARG A 84 14.85 -10.16 15.45
C ARG A 84 16.18 -9.58 15.96
N GLY A 85 16.74 -8.66 15.19
CA GLY A 85 18.03 -8.01 15.50
C GLY A 85 19.26 -8.92 15.36
N ARG A 86 19.11 -10.15 14.83
CA ARG A 86 20.18 -11.16 14.73
C ARG A 86 20.35 -11.74 13.31
N CYS A 87 19.84 -11.04 12.30
CA CYS A 87 19.91 -11.41 10.89
C CYS A 87 20.36 -10.23 10.01
N SER A 88 20.98 -10.55 8.87
CA SER A 88 21.40 -9.57 7.86
C SER A 88 20.19 -8.95 7.14
N ALA A 89 20.41 -7.82 6.44
CA ALA A 89 19.35 -7.20 5.63
C ALA A 89 18.80 -8.17 4.58
N GLY A 90 19.66 -8.90 3.87
CA GLY A 90 19.23 -9.89 2.88
C GLY A 90 18.45 -11.06 3.48
N GLN A 91 18.84 -11.55 4.67
CA GLN A 91 18.08 -12.58 5.39
C GLN A 91 16.67 -12.10 5.76
N LYS A 92 16.52 -10.82 6.16
CA LYS A 92 15.20 -10.23 6.45
C LYS A 92 14.32 -10.18 5.21
N VAL A 93 14.87 -9.73 4.08
CA VAL A 93 14.13 -9.62 2.82
C VAL A 93 13.71 -11.01 2.31
N LEU A 94 14.62 -11.99 2.31
CA LEU A 94 14.30 -13.38 1.95
C LEU A 94 13.23 -13.98 2.85
N ALA A 95 13.38 -13.84 4.17
CA ALA A 95 12.40 -14.38 5.11
C ALA A 95 11.02 -13.76 4.88
N SER A 96 10.96 -12.44 4.64
CA SER A 96 9.72 -11.72 4.35
C SER A 96 9.02 -12.26 3.09
N ILE A 97 9.78 -12.48 2.00
CA ILE A 97 9.24 -13.03 0.75
C ILE A 97 8.78 -14.48 0.93
N ILE A 98 9.59 -15.32 1.59
CA ILE A 98 9.28 -16.74 1.84
C ILE A 98 8.02 -16.88 2.71
N ILE A 99 7.87 -16.05 3.75
CA ILE A 99 6.66 -16.05 4.59
C ILE A 99 5.43 -15.70 3.76
N ARG A 100 5.51 -14.67 2.92
CA ARG A 100 4.39 -14.28 2.04
C ARG A 100 4.02 -15.41 1.08
N LEU A 101 5.00 -16.08 0.49
CA LEU A 101 4.78 -17.21 -0.42
C LEU A 101 4.14 -18.40 0.31
N ALA A 102 4.63 -18.76 1.50
CA ALA A 102 4.08 -19.84 2.31
C ALA A 102 2.64 -19.56 2.78
N LEU A 103 2.34 -18.32 3.17
CA LEU A 103 0.99 -17.88 3.50
C LEU A 103 0.06 -17.94 2.28
N ALA A 104 0.53 -17.44 1.13
CA ALA A 104 -0.24 -17.47 -0.10
C ALA A 104 -0.52 -18.90 -0.59
N GLU A 105 0.40 -19.84 -0.37
CA GLU A 105 0.17 -21.26 -0.69
C GLU A 105 -0.78 -21.94 0.30
N THR A 106 -0.72 -21.55 1.57
CA THR A 106 -1.56 -22.15 2.62
C THR A 106 -3.01 -21.65 2.58
N PHE A 107 -3.22 -20.36 2.37
CA PHE A 107 -4.53 -19.71 2.50
C PHE A 107 -5.11 -19.17 1.20
N CYS A 108 -4.26 -18.89 0.20
CA CYS A 108 -4.68 -18.20 -1.02
C CYS A 108 -4.66 -19.13 -2.24
N LYS A 109 -5.22 -20.34 -2.08
CA LYS A 109 -5.29 -21.34 -3.16
C LYS A 109 -6.08 -20.88 -4.38
N ASP A 110 -7.02 -19.97 -4.20
CA ASP A 110 -7.86 -19.41 -5.27
C ASP A 110 -7.46 -17.97 -5.65
N CYS A 111 -6.37 -17.44 -5.07
CA CYS A 111 -5.87 -16.13 -5.47
C CYS A 111 -5.10 -16.25 -6.78
N GLY A 112 -5.62 -15.60 -7.82
CA GLY A 112 -5.03 -15.61 -9.17
C GLY A 112 -3.89 -14.62 -9.34
N ILE A 113 -3.61 -13.71 -8.40
CA ILE A 113 -2.58 -12.69 -8.55
C ILE A 113 -1.64 -12.69 -7.36
N LEU A 114 -0.34 -12.68 -7.64
CA LEU A 114 0.71 -12.45 -6.64
C LEU A 114 1.62 -11.33 -7.15
N ALA A 115 1.84 -10.30 -6.35
CA ALA A 115 2.71 -9.18 -6.68
C ALA A 115 3.90 -9.10 -5.71
N LEU A 116 5.10 -8.89 -6.24
CA LEU A 116 6.33 -8.68 -5.48
C LEU A 116 6.96 -7.36 -5.91
N ASP A 117 7.20 -6.49 -4.93
CA ASP A 117 7.83 -5.19 -5.12
C ASP A 117 9.27 -5.22 -4.57
N GLU A 118 10.23 -4.96 -5.46
CA GLU A 118 11.68 -4.96 -5.23
C GLU A 118 12.18 -6.19 -4.42
N PRO A 119 11.92 -7.44 -4.90
CA PRO A 119 12.20 -8.65 -4.14
C PRO A 119 13.68 -8.95 -3.94
N THR A 120 14.56 -8.27 -4.68
CA THR A 120 16.02 -8.43 -4.59
C THR A 120 16.70 -7.36 -3.74
N THR A 121 15.93 -6.47 -3.10
CA THR A 121 16.47 -5.46 -2.19
C THR A 121 17.39 -6.11 -1.16
N SER A 122 18.63 -5.65 -1.05
CA SER A 122 19.62 -6.19 -0.10
C SER A 122 19.99 -7.68 -0.28
N LEU A 123 19.67 -8.30 -1.42
CA LEU A 123 20.12 -9.64 -1.78
C LEU A 123 21.43 -9.57 -2.58
N ASP A 124 22.28 -10.58 -2.39
CA ASP A 124 23.38 -10.83 -3.32
C ASP A 124 22.87 -11.53 -4.58
N GLN A 125 23.69 -11.55 -5.63
CA GLN A 125 23.32 -12.15 -6.91
C GLN A 125 22.98 -13.63 -6.79
N ALA A 126 23.66 -14.40 -5.93
CA ALA A 126 23.44 -15.83 -5.80
C ALA A 126 22.05 -16.15 -5.20
N ASN A 127 21.65 -15.39 -4.18
CA ASN A 127 20.32 -15.52 -3.57
C ASN A 127 19.23 -14.93 -4.47
N ALA A 128 19.48 -13.83 -5.19
CA ALA A 128 18.56 -13.30 -6.20
C ALA A 128 18.30 -14.32 -7.32
N ASP A 129 19.35 -14.97 -7.81
CA ASP A 129 19.29 -16.03 -8.81
C ASP A 129 18.49 -17.24 -8.32
N SER A 130 18.74 -17.66 -7.07
CA SER A 130 18.02 -18.78 -6.46
C SER A 130 16.54 -18.44 -6.23
N LEU A 131 16.24 -17.18 -5.91
CA LEU A 131 14.87 -16.67 -5.81
C LEU A 131 14.16 -16.69 -7.18
N ALA A 132 14.84 -16.28 -8.26
CA ALA A 132 14.26 -16.33 -9.61
C ALA A 132 13.87 -17.77 -10.00
N ASN A 133 14.75 -18.74 -9.74
CA ASN A 133 14.48 -20.17 -9.96
C ASN A 133 13.28 -20.68 -9.14
N ALA A 134 13.20 -20.28 -7.87
CA ALA A 134 12.09 -20.65 -7.00
C ALA A 134 10.76 -20.04 -7.49
N LEU A 135 10.74 -18.76 -7.88
CA LEU A 135 9.56 -18.09 -8.41
C LEU A 135 9.09 -18.72 -9.73
N ALA A 136 10.00 -19.03 -10.65
CA ALA A 136 9.66 -19.75 -11.88
C ALA A 136 9.04 -21.12 -11.60
N THR A 137 9.56 -21.84 -10.60
CA THR A 137 8.98 -23.12 -10.15
C THR A 137 7.56 -22.92 -9.58
N VAL A 138 7.35 -21.89 -8.76
CA VAL A 138 6.02 -21.56 -8.22
C VAL A 138 5.03 -21.22 -9.33
N VAL A 139 5.42 -20.40 -10.31
CA VAL A 139 4.59 -20.05 -11.48
C VAL A 139 4.24 -21.30 -12.29
N LYS A 140 5.22 -22.17 -12.56
CA LYS A 140 5.00 -23.43 -13.27
C LYS A 140 4.04 -24.36 -12.55
N LEU A 141 4.19 -24.56 -11.24
CA LEU A 141 3.32 -25.43 -10.46
C LEU A 141 1.90 -24.86 -10.32
N ARG A 142 1.77 -23.55 -10.10
CA ARG A 142 0.45 -22.91 -9.98
C ARG A 142 -0.29 -22.86 -11.31
N SER A 143 0.38 -22.58 -12.42
CA SER A 143 -0.25 -22.56 -13.75
C SER A 143 -0.83 -23.91 -14.18
N GLN A 144 -0.33 -25.04 -13.65
CA GLN A 144 -0.90 -26.36 -13.90
C GLN A 144 -2.30 -26.54 -13.29
N HIS A 145 -2.56 -25.91 -12.14
CA HIS A 145 -3.81 -26.06 -11.40
C HIS A 145 -4.72 -24.82 -11.50
N GLN A 146 -4.17 -23.66 -11.84
CA GLN A 146 -4.86 -22.37 -11.92
C GLN A 146 -4.58 -21.72 -13.27
N LYS A 147 -5.56 -21.75 -14.18
CA LYS A 147 -5.42 -21.18 -15.53
C LYS A 147 -5.16 -19.66 -15.54
N ASN A 148 -5.58 -18.95 -14.49
CA ASN A 148 -5.52 -17.49 -14.41
C ASN A 148 -4.49 -17.00 -13.37
N PHE A 149 -3.48 -17.80 -13.01
CA PHE A 149 -2.44 -17.34 -12.09
C PHE A 149 -1.46 -16.37 -12.78
N GLN A 150 -1.26 -15.21 -12.17
CA GLN A 150 -0.37 -14.15 -12.62
C GLN A 150 0.59 -13.76 -11.49
N LEU A 151 1.89 -13.80 -11.78
CA LEU A 151 2.93 -13.23 -10.93
C LEU A 151 3.38 -11.89 -11.54
N ILE A 152 3.24 -10.82 -10.76
CA ILE A 152 3.73 -9.48 -11.11
C ILE A 152 4.98 -9.23 -10.28
N VAL A 153 6.08 -8.85 -10.93
CA VAL A 153 7.32 -8.51 -10.23
C VAL A 153 7.78 -7.14 -10.70
N ILE A 154 8.02 -6.26 -9.73
CA ILE A 154 8.59 -4.92 -9.94
C ILE A 154 9.98 -4.96 -9.32
N SER A 155 11.00 -4.60 -10.09
CA SER A 155 12.39 -4.64 -9.63
C SER A 155 13.25 -3.66 -10.42
N HIS A 156 14.22 -3.05 -9.75
CA HIS A 156 15.33 -2.34 -10.37
C HIS A 156 16.50 -3.27 -10.74
N ASP A 157 16.48 -4.53 -10.30
CA ASP A 157 17.49 -5.54 -10.64
C ASP A 157 17.19 -6.16 -12.01
N GLU A 158 17.77 -5.58 -13.06
CA GLU A 158 17.60 -6.04 -14.43
C GLU A 158 18.05 -7.50 -14.62
N LYS A 159 19.17 -7.91 -13.99
CA LYS A 159 19.69 -9.29 -14.13
C LYS A 159 18.71 -10.32 -13.61
N PHE A 160 18.10 -10.03 -12.45
CA PHE A 160 17.05 -10.85 -11.88
C PHE A 160 15.82 -10.92 -12.78
N LEU A 161 15.38 -9.79 -13.36
CA LEU A 161 14.25 -9.75 -14.29
C LEU A 161 14.53 -10.57 -15.57
N PHE A 162 15.73 -10.44 -16.15
CA PHE A 162 16.15 -11.23 -17.31
C PHE A 162 16.10 -12.72 -17.02
N LYS A 163 16.69 -13.15 -15.90
CA LYS A 163 16.67 -14.55 -15.50
C LYS A 163 15.25 -15.07 -15.30
N LEU A 164 14.38 -14.28 -14.67
CA LEU A 164 12.98 -14.65 -14.49
C LEU A 164 12.23 -14.74 -15.82
N ALA A 165 12.50 -13.84 -16.76
CA ALA A 165 11.92 -13.86 -18.11
C ALA A 165 12.36 -15.11 -18.92
N GLU A 166 13.66 -15.43 -18.89
CA GLU A 166 14.25 -16.60 -19.54
C GLU A 166 13.60 -17.91 -19.03
N LEU A 167 13.49 -18.06 -17.71
CA LEU A 167 12.90 -19.24 -17.07
C LEU A 167 11.39 -19.43 -17.38
N ASN A 168 10.71 -18.39 -17.86
CA ASN A 168 9.26 -18.39 -18.10
C ASN A 168 8.91 -18.26 -19.60
N SER A 169 9.70 -18.93 -20.47
CA SER A 169 9.48 -19.02 -21.93
C SER A 169 9.71 -17.70 -22.68
N ASN A 170 10.75 -16.95 -22.31
CA ASN A 170 11.14 -15.67 -22.94
C ASN A 170 10.01 -14.62 -22.98
N LYS A 171 9.10 -14.67 -22.01
CA LYS A 171 8.16 -13.56 -21.79
C LYS A 171 8.97 -12.36 -21.35
N GLY A 172 9.11 -11.38 -22.23
CA GLY A 172 9.79 -10.12 -21.95
C GLY A 172 9.22 -9.40 -20.72
N PHE A 173 9.85 -8.31 -20.32
CA PHE A 173 9.38 -7.44 -19.25
C PHE A 173 9.19 -6.01 -19.75
N TYR A 174 8.35 -5.24 -19.06
CA TYR A 174 8.17 -3.82 -19.35
C TYR A 174 9.13 -2.99 -18.51
N GLN A 175 9.86 -2.08 -19.14
CA GLN A 175 10.73 -1.14 -18.47
C GLN A 175 10.13 0.28 -18.51
N LEU A 176 10.05 0.89 -17.33
CA LEU A 176 9.74 2.31 -17.19
C LEU A 176 11.04 3.12 -17.27
N TYR A 177 11.06 4.14 -18.12
CA TYR A 177 12.22 5.03 -18.26
C TYR A 177 11.78 6.47 -18.46
N ARG A 178 12.66 7.42 -18.14
CA ARG A 178 12.41 8.85 -18.34
C ARG A 178 13.03 9.27 -19.67
N LYS A 179 12.21 9.80 -20.58
CA LYS A 179 12.65 10.39 -21.85
C LYS A 179 13.40 11.71 -21.59
N GLN A 180 14.21 12.14 -22.56
CA GLN A 180 14.98 13.40 -22.48
C GLN A 180 14.07 14.64 -22.30
N ASN A 181 12.84 14.59 -22.83
CA ASN A 181 11.82 15.62 -22.65
C ASN A 181 11.14 15.60 -21.27
N GLY A 182 11.60 14.77 -20.34
CA GLY A 182 11.14 14.73 -18.95
C GLY A 182 9.92 13.85 -18.68
N TYR A 183 9.25 13.35 -19.72
CA TYR A 183 8.10 12.43 -19.61
C TYR A 183 8.54 10.99 -19.31
N THR A 184 7.70 10.26 -18.57
CA THR A 184 7.88 8.81 -18.36
C THR A 184 7.32 8.05 -19.55
N ALA A 185 8.06 7.05 -20.03
CA ALA A 185 7.66 6.15 -21.09
C ALA A 185 7.85 4.69 -20.68
N VAL A 186 7.17 3.81 -21.40
CA VAL A 186 7.23 2.35 -21.21
C VAL A 186 7.81 1.74 -22.47
N ARG A 187 8.74 0.81 -22.32
CA ARG A 187 9.23 -0.03 -23.43
C ARG A 187 9.12 -1.51 -23.08
N HIS A 188 8.97 -2.35 -24.10
CA HIS A 188 8.94 -3.79 -23.94
C HIS A 188 10.34 -4.37 -24.21
N CYS A 189 10.90 -5.08 -23.24
CA CYS A 189 12.21 -5.71 -23.32
C CYS A 189 12.02 -7.21 -23.56
N LEU A 190 12.29 -7.67 -24.79
CA LEU A 190 12.24 -9.08 -25.16
C LEU A 190 13.57 -9.77 -24.86
N VAL A 191 13.50 -11.06 -24.52
CA VAL A 191 14.68 -11.93 -24.38
C VAL A 191 14.90 -12.62 -25.73
N ASP A 192 15.95 -12.25 -26.45
CA ASP A 192 16.34 -12.94 -27.70
C ASP A 192 17.49 -13.91 -27.46
N ASN A 193 17.60 -14.97 -28.26
CA ASN A 193 18.50 -16.14 -28.07
C ASN A 193 20.02 -15.83 -28.13
N GLN A 194 20.44 -14.57 -28.00
CA GLN A 194 21.85 -14.13 -28.12
C GLN A 194 22.29 -13.13 -27.05
N ASP A 195 21.67 -13.09 -25.86
CA ASP A 195 22.04 -12.14 -24.78
C ASP A 195 22.06 -10.66 -25.24
N HIS A 196 21.36 -10.34 -26.32
CA HIS A 196 21.35 -9.03 -26.96
C HIS A 196 19.95 -8.44 -27.06
N PHE A 197 19.87 -7.14 -26.79
CA PHE A 197 18.66 -6.34 -26.76
C PHE A 197 18.00 -6.29 -28.14
N VAL A 198 16.74 -6.72 -28.23
CA VAL A 198 15.85 -6.31 -29.33
C VAL A 198 14.86 -5.29 -28.78
N LEU A 199 15.01 -4.06 -29.25
CA LEU A 199 14.15 -2.93 -28.92
C LEU A 199 12.92 -2.99 -29.83
N ASP A 200 11.76 -3.33 -29.26
CA ASP A 200 10.48 -3.06 -29.92
C ASP A 200 9.89 -1.79 -29.31
N ASP A 201 9.99 -0.69 -30.04
CA ASP A 201 9.17 0.48 -29.78
C ASP A 201 7.71 0.10 -30.08
N ILE A 202 6.84 0.26 -29.08
CA ILE A 202 5.39 0.19 -29.31
C ILE A 202 5.07 1.36 -30.25
N LYS A 203 4.73 1.06 -31.51
CA LYS A 203 4.26 2.06 -32.49
C LYS A 203 3.12 2.86 -31.87
N GLN A 204 3.39 4.10 -31.45
CA GLN A 204 2.36 5.09 -31.17
C GLN A 204 1.98 5.73 -32.50
N GLU A 205 0.66 5.83 -32.73
CA GLU A 205 0.07 6.61 -33.81
C GLU A 205 0.66 8.03 -33.83
N SER A 206 1.00 8.47 -35.03
CA SER A 206 1.69 9.72 -35.36
C SER A 206 0.89 10.94 -34.95
N ASP A 207 1.49 11.80 -34.12
CA ASP A 207 1.21 13.23 -34.15
C ASP A 207 1.90 13.80 -35.40
N GLU A 208 1.09 14.12 -36.41
CA GLU A 208 1.49 14.91 -37.57
C GLU A 208 1.88 16.32 -37.11
N GLU A 209 3.16 16.69 -37.24
CA GLU A 209 3.54 18.10 -37.37
C GLU A 209 3.99 18.40 -38.80
N VAL A 210 3.20 19.29 -39.39
CA VAL A 210 3.36 20.04 -40.63
C VAL A 210 4.72 20.73 -40.70
N SER A 211 5.50 20.49 -41.76
CA SER A 211 6.12 21.59 -42.53
C SER A 211 6.77 21.16 -43.85
N SER A 212 6.56 22.03 -44.84
CA SER A 212 7.24 22.22 -46.13
C SER A 212 7.20 21.09 -47.17
N ASN A 213 6.28 21.28 -48.12
CA ASN A 213 6.42 20.87 -49.52
C ASN A 213 7.72 21.45 -50.11
N GLU A 214 8.49 20.62 -50.82
CA GLU A 214 9.16 20.99 -52.06
C GLU A 214 9.49 19.71 -52.86
N GLU A 215 8.80 19.59 -53.99
CA GLU A 215 9.10 18.89 -55.26
C GLU A 215 10.23 17.84 -55.32
N ASN A 216 9.91 16.63 -55.80
CA ASN A 216 10.40 16.15 -57.10
C ASN A 216 9.73 14.84 -57.54
N GLU A 217 9.43 14.81 -58.83
CA GLU A 217 8.82 13.73 -59.62
C GLU A 217 9.76 12.52 -59.78
N GLU A 218 9.17 11.32 -59.87
CA GLU A 218 9.19 10.43 -61.06
C GLU A 218 9.05 8.93 -60.71
N HIS A 219 8.16 8.29 -61.49
CA HIS A 219 8.13 6.89 -61.94
C HIS A 219 8.49 5.74 -60.95
N SER A 220 7.61 4.76 -60.73
CA SER A 220 7.20 3.83 -61.79
C SER A 220 6.11 2.85 -61.34
N MET A 221 5.31 2.56 -62.34
CA MET A 221 4.24 1.57 -62.53
C MET A 221 4.67 0.12 -62.21
N SER A 222 3.86 -0.63 -61.45
CA SER A 222 3.53 -2.02 -61.81
C SER A 222 2.23 -2.50 -61.17
N GLN A 223 1.47 -3.18 -61.99
CA GLN A 223 0.11 -3.69 -61.81
C GLN A 223 0.12 -5.03 -61.08
N SER A 224 -0.94 -5.32 -60.31
CA SER A 224 -1.67 -6.58 -60.46
C SER A 224 -3.05 -6.48 -59.80
N GLU A 225 -4.08 -6.67 -60.63
CA GLU A 225 -5.49 -6.78 -60.27
C GLU A 225 -5.82 -8.19 -59.76
N SER A 226 -6.78 -8.30 -58.85
CA SER A 226 -7.93 -9.22 -59.01
C SER A 226 -9.00 -8.97 -57.92
N HIS A 227 -10.13 -8.43 -58.39
CA HIS A 227 -11.55 -8.70 -58.06
C HIS A 227 -11.88 -9.47 -56.76
N GLU A 228 -12.87 -9.08 -55.95
CA GLU A 228 -14.30 -9.16 -56.32
C GLU A 228 -15.25 -8.39 -55.34
N THR A 229 -16.22 -7.65 -55.94
CA THR A 229 -17.61 -7.31 -55.49
C THR A 229 -17.87 -6.66 -54.12
N ALA A 230 -18.34 -5.40 -53.96
CA ALA A 230 -19.46 -4.61 -54.52
C ALA A 230 -20.85 -4.86 -53.89
N LEU A 231 -21.38 -3.81 -53.21
CA LEU A 231 -22.77 -3.36 -52.96
C LEU A 231 -22.77 -2.57 -51.62
N GLN A 232 -23.21 -1.32 -51.45
CA GLN A 232 -23.88 -0.32 -52.29
C GLN A 232 -23.86 1.02 -51.49
N LYS A 233 -23.43 2.13 -52.11
CA LYS A 233 -23.66 3.51 -51.63
C LYS A 233 -24.96 4.02 -52.26
N GLN A 234 -25.83 4.68 -51.48
CA GLN A 234 -26.51 5.96 -51.79
C GLN A 234 -27.76 6.16 -50.93
N ALA A 235 -27.81 7.28 -50.19
CA ALA A 235 -28.86 8.28 -50.32
C ALA A 235 -28.48 9.53 -49.50
N HIS A 236 -28.42 10.66 -50.19
CA HIS A 236 -28.12 11.99 -49.68
C HIS A 236 -29.42 12.82 -49.66
N ASN A 237 -29.48 13.76 -48.71
CA ASN A 237 -30.44 14.87 -48.56
C ASN A 237 -31.90 14.54 -48.23
N ASP A 238 -32.35 15.00 -47.05
CA ASP A 238 -33.38 16.04 -47.09
C ASP A 238 -33.42 16.94 -45.82
N GLN A 239 -33.79 18.19 -46.09
CA GLN A 239 -34.36 19.21 -45.20
C GLN A 239 -33.47 20.21 -44.44
N THR A 240 -33.51 21.39 -45.03
CA THR A 240 -33.09 22.71 -44.58
C THR A 240 -34.13 23.36 -43.66
N LYS A 241 -33.60 24.18 -42.74
CA LYS A 241 -34.08 25.52 -42.32
C LYS A 241 -35.50 25.68 -41.75
N LYS A 242 -35.56 26.05 -40.46
CA LYS A 242 -36.49 27.06 -39.96
C LYS A 242 -35.74 28.08 -39.10
N ARG A 243 -35.72 29.33 -39.55
CA ARG A 243 -35.03 30.50 -38.99
C ARG A 243 -36.06 31.61 -38.79
N ARG A 244 -36.25 32.10 -37.56
CA ARG A 244 -36.85 33.39 -37.15
C ARG A 244 -36.28 33.70 -35.75
N LYS A 245 -35.26 34.55 -35.54
CA LYS A 245 -35.12 36.03 -35.66
C LYS A 245 -35.84 36.81 -34.54
N ILE A 246 -35.10 37.19 -33.49
CA ILE A 246 -35.34 38.25 -32.49
C ILE A 246 -33.92 38.71 -32.07
N SER A 247 -33.33 39.71 -32.74
CA SER A 247 -33.26 41.15 -32.40
C SER A 247 -32.32 41.45 -31.23
N ASP A 248 -31.21 42.08 -31.60
CA ASP A 248 -30.26 42.81 -30.76
C ASP A 248 -30.98 44.00 -30.11
N ASP A 249 -30.95 44.05 -28.77
CA ASP A 249 -30.98 45.26 -27.92
C ASP A 249 -31.10 44.77 -26.47
N ASP A 250 -29.96 44.63 -25.80
CA ASP A 250 -29.75 44.91 -24.35
C ASP A 250 -28.31 44.48 -23.98
N GLU A 251 -27.36 45.26 -24.49
CA GLU A 251 -26.01 45.36 -23.94
C GLU A 251 -26.08 46.00 -22.54
N ASN A 252 -25.25 45.48 -21.62
CA ASN A 252 -24.97 45.97 -20.27
C ASN A 252 -25.88 45.49 -19.13
N SER A 253 -25.76 44.20 -18.79
CA SER A 253 -25.36 43.81 -17.43
C SER A 253 -25.14 42.30 -17.35
N VAL A 254 -24.26 41.86 -16.44
CA VAL A 254 -23.90 40.45 -16.17
C VAL A 254 -22.77 39.89 -17.03
N GLU A 255 -21.65 40.61 -17.13
CA GLU A 255 -20.34 40.00 -17.41
C GLU A 255 -19.52 39.94 -16.11
N SER A 256 -19.87 38.99 -15.25
CA SER A 256 -18.95 38.44 -14.25
C SER A 256 -19.53 37.14 -13.71
N ARG A 257 -19.11 36.00 -14.28
CA ARG A 257 -19.13 34.69 -13.60
C ARG A 257 -18.37 33.63 -14.41
N PHE A 258 -17.23 33.25 -13.82
CA PHE A 258 -16.54 31.97 -13.89
C PHE A 258 -15.95 31.53 -15.25
N THR A 259 -14.72 31.97 -15.50
CA THR A 259 -13.71 31.11 -16.13
C THR A 259 -13.40 29.96 -15.17
N MET A 260 -13.85 28.74 -15.49
CA MET A 260 -13.41 27.53 -14.79
C MET A 260 -11.94 27.26 -15.16
N ALA A 261 -11.03 27.72 -14.31
CA ALA A 261 -9.70 27.14 -14.25
C ALA A 261 -9.84 25.68 -13.80
N SER A 262 -9.16 24.76 -14.49
CA SER A 262 -9.00 23.36 -14.08
C SER A 262 -8.33 23.32 -12.70
N HIS A 263 -9.13 23.31 -11.62
CA HIS A 263 -8.63 23.17 -10.27
C HIS A 263 -8.05 21.76 -10.10
N LYS A 264 -6.71 21.68 -10.09
CA LYS A 264 -5.95 20.48 -9.73
C LYS A 264 -6.43 20.04 -8.34
N LYS A 265 -6.99 18.83 -8.21
CA LYS A 265 -7.40 18.29 -6.91
C LYS A 265 -6.16 18.20 -6.01
N LEU A 266 -6.17 18.95 -4.91
CA LEU A 266 -5.12 18.90 -3.88
C LEU A 266 -5.32 17.62 -3.06
N LEU A 267 -4.26 16.84 -2.92
CA LEU A 267 -4.29 15.54 -2.25
C LEU A 267 -3.28 15.58 -1.11
N LEU A 268 -3.74 15.31 0.11
CA LEU A 268 -2.89 15.26 1.31
C LEU A 268 -2.85 13.85 1.87
N LYS A 269 -1.65 13.25 1.93
CA LYS A 269 -1.37 12.00 2.60
C LYS A 269 -1.10 12.24 4.09
N VAL A 270 -2.05 11.82 4.92
CA VAL A 270 -2.01 11.93 6.39
C VAL A 270 -1.70 10.57 6.99
N ILE A 271 -0.63 10.46 7.78
CA ILE A 271 -0.30 9.22 8.51
C ILE A 271 -0.76 9.34 9.95
N ILE A 272 -1.40 8.30 10.51
CA ILE A 272 -1.73 8.23 11.93
C ILE A 272 -0.82 7.22 12.62
N LEU A 273 -0.03 7.65 13.61
CA LEU A 273 0.89 6.81 14.37
C LEU A 273 0.56 6.81 15.87
N GLY A 274 1.06 5.79 16.57
CA GLY A 274 0.81 5.60 18.00
C GLY A 274 0.68 4.13 18.36
N ASP A 275 0.77 3.81 19.65
CA ASP A 275 0.79 2.43 20.11
C ASP A 275 -0.48 1.64 19.70
N SER A 276 -0.36 0.32 19.65
CA SER A 276 -1.52 -0.55 19.42
C SER A 276 -2.60 -0.31 20.47
N GLY A 277 -3.87 -0.22 20.05
CA GLY A 277 -5.01 -0.05 20.95
C GLY A 277 -5.29 1.38 21.43
N VAL A 278 -4.50 2.40 21.04
CA VAL A 278 -4.76 3.81 21.43
C VAL A 278 -5.99 4.42 20.74
N GLY A 279 -6.49 3.79 19.67
CA GLY A 279 -7.72 4.18 18.97
C GLY A 279 -7.53 4.93 17.65
N LYS A 280 -6.38 4.75 16.97
CA LYS A 280 -6.08 5.32 15.63
C LYS A 280 -7.19 4.99 14.60
N THR A 281 -7.49 3.70 14.45
CA THR A 281 -8.56 3.19 13.58
C THR A 281 -9.93 3.76 13.93
N SER A 282 -10.23 3.91 15.23
CA SER A 282 -11.48 4.50 15.69
C SER A 282 -11.57 5.98 15.36
N LEU A 283 -10.48 6.75 15.51
CA LEU A 283 -10.42 8.16 15.12
C LEU A 283 -10.59 8.34 13.61
N MET A 284 -9.91 7.52 12.80
CA MET A 284 -10.05 7.53 11.34
C MET A 284 -11.51 7.25 10.94
N ASN A 285 -12.10 6.16 11.45
CA ASN A 285 -13.48 5.80 11.15
C ASN A 285 -14.50 6.85 11.64
N GLN A 286 -14.26 7.43 12.82
CA GLN A 286 -15.12 8.49 13.34
C GLN A 286 -15.03 9.75 12.48
N TYR A 287 -13.85 10.10 12.00
CA TYR A 287 -13.67 11.28 11.16
C TYR A 287 -14.30 11.09 9.76
N VAL A 288 -14.03 9.94 9.13
CA VAL A 288 -14.45 9.66 7.75
C VAL A 288 -15.90 9.19 7.66
N SER A 289 -16.26 8.18 8.45
CA SER A 289 -17.55 7.50 8.33
C SER A 289 -18.57 7.90 9.40
N LYS A 290 -18.19 8.74 10.38
CA LYS A 290 -19.01 9.07 11.56
C LYS A 290 -19.51 7.82 12.29
N LYS A 291 -18.68 6.77 12.30
CA LYS A 291 -18.98 5.46 12.89
C LYS A 291 -17.94 5.11 13.94
N PHE A 292 -18.44 4.61 15.06
CA PHE A 292 -17.63 4.03 16.12
C PHE A 292 -18.08 2.59 16.40
N SER A 293 -17.13 1.71 16.69
CA SER A 293 -17.38 0.32 17.08
C SER A 293 -16.59 -0.01 18.34
N ASN A 294 -17.27 -0.62 19.31
CA ASN A 294 -16.64 -1.16 20.52
C ASN A 294 -15.87 -2.47 20.27
N GLN A 295 -16.02 -3.08 19.09
CA GLN A 295 -15.30 -4.31 18.77
C GLN A 295 -13.86 -3.98 18.41
N TYR A 296 -12.93 -4.32 19.30
CA TYR A 296 -11.51 -4.26 18.98
C TYR A 296 -11.17 -5.27 17.89
N LYS A 297 -10.67 -4.75 16.76
CA LYS A 297 -10.00 -5.53 15.71
C LYS A 297 -8.61 -4.93 15.54
N ALA A 298 -7.58 -5.77 15.64
CA ALA A 298 -6.21 -5.33 15.39
C ALA A 298 -6.06 -4.98 13.89
N THR A 299 -5.53 -3.78 13.60
CA THR A 299 -5.17 -3.38 12.24
C THR A 299 -3.97 -4.20 11.77
N ILE A 300 -4.08 -4.84 10.60
CA ILE A 300 -3.01 -5.63 10.01
C ILE A 300 -2.35 -4.78 8.93
N GLY A 301 -1.11 -4.35 9.16
CA GLY A 301 -0.37 -3.49 8.23
C GLY A 301 -0.85 -2.04 8.28
N ALA A 302 -1.21 -1.49 7.12
CA ALA A 302 -1.82 -0.17 7.00
C ALA A 302 -3.08 -0.25 6.13
N ASP A 303 -4.09 0.50 6.51
CA ASP A 303 -5.31 0.72 5.75
C ASP A 303 -5.47 2.22 5.51
N PHE A 304 -6.19 2.65 4.48
CA PHE A 304 -6.45 4.06 4.27
C PHE A 304 -7.88 4.34 3.83
N LEU A 305 -8.40 5.47 4.31
CA LEU A 305 -9.67 6.02 3.87
C LEU A 305 -9.47 7.41 3.28
N THR A 306 -10.37 7.81 2.40
CA THR A 306 -10.35 9.15 1.80
C THR A 306 -11.51 10.00 2.31
N LYS A 307 -11.26 11.30 2.49
CA LYS A 307 -12.30 12.29 2.79
C LYS A 307 -11.98 13.61 2.12
N GLU A 308 -12.95 14.16 1.40
CA GLU A 308 -12.87 15.54 0.88
C GLU A 308 -13.22 16.52 2.01
N VAL A 309 -12.41 17.56 2.15
CA VAL A 309 -12.55 18.60 3.16
C VAL A 309 -12.36 19.97 2.53
N MET A 310 -13.08 20.96 3.03
CA MET A 310 -12.89 22.36 2.62
C MET A 310 -11.95 23.04 3.61
N VAL A 311 -10.81 23.53 3.14
CA VAL A 311 -9.79 24.22 3.94
C VAL A 311 -9.43 25.52 3.25
N ASP A 312 -9.67 26.66 3.91
CA ASP A 312 -9.42 28.01 3.38
C ASP A 312 -9.92 28.17 1.92
N ASP A 313 -11.20 27.81 1.70
CA ASP A 313 -11.93 27.83 0.42
C ASP A 313 -11.40 26.88 -0.68
N ARG A 314 -10.48 25.97 -0.35
CA ARG A 314 -10.00 24.92 -1.26
C ARG A 314 -10.58 23.57 -0.87
N ILE A 315 -11.03 22.80 -1.87
CA ILE A 315 -11.42 21.40 -1.66
C ILE A 315 -10.15 20.54 -1.73
N VAL A 316 -9.88 19.84 -0.63
CA VAL A 316 -8.70 18.99 -0.47
C VAL A 316 -9.15 17.57 -0.20
N THR A 317 -8.54 16.61 -0.89
CA THR A 317 -8.74 15.19 -0.65
C THR A 317 -7.70 14.70 0.34
N MET A 318 -8.11 14.37 1.57
CA MET A 318 -7.23 13.73 2.54
C MET A 318 -7.22 12.22 2.30
N GLN A 319 -6.06 11.63 2.09
CA GLN A 319 -5.81 10.19 2.22
C GLN A 319 -5.27 9.91 3.61
N ILE A 320 -6.08 9.28 4.45
CA ILE A 320 -5.77 9.07 5.86
C ILE A 320 -5.36 7.62 6.06
N TRP A 321 -4.10 7.40 6.39
CA TRP A 321 -3.48 6.09 6.56
C TRP A 321 -3.47 5.71 8.04
N ASP A 322 -4.25 4.70 8.41
CA ASP A 322 -4.23 4.04 9.72
C ASP A 322 -3.18 2.93 9.73
N THR A 323 -2.32 2.92 10.74
CA THR A 323 -1.29 1.90 10.93
C THR A 323 -1.60 0.97 12.11
N ALA A 324 -0.98 -0.20 12.15
CA ALA A 324 -1.18 -1.19 13.23
C ALA A 324 -0.84 -0.66 14.64
N GLY A 325 0.10 0.28 14.76
CA GLY A 325 0.71 0.71 16.03
C GLY A 325 1.75 -0.26 16.59
N GLN A 326 2.30 -1.13 15.75
CA GLN A 326 3.42 -2.04 16.06
C GLN A 326 4.59 -1.89 15.08
N GLU A 327 4.45 -0.99 14.12
CA GLU A 327 5.38 -0.78 13.01
C GLU A 327 6.74 -0.20 13.42
N ARG A 328 6.92 0.21 14.69
CA ARG A 328 8.25 0.51 15.30
C ARG A 328 9.29 -0.61 15.19
N PHE A 329 8.86 -1.78 14.69
CA PHE A 329 9.66 -2.99 14.60
C PHE A 329 9.69 -3.62 13.19
N GLN A 330 9.15 -2.98 12.15
CA GLN A 330 9.05 -3.56 10.81
C GLN A 330 9.62 -2.65 9.72
N SER A 331 10.34 -3.27 8.76
CA SER A 331 10.88 -2.66 7.54
C SER A 331 9.82 -2.12 6.56
N LEU A 332 8.54 -2.12 6.94
CA LEU A 332 7.41 -1.65 6.16
C LEU A 332 7.10 -0.16 6.38
N GLY A 333 7.60 0.46 7.46
CA GLY A 333 7.33 1.86 7.77
C GLY A 333 7.77 2.83 6.67
N VAL A 334 8.93 2.60 6.04
CA VAL A 334 9.42 3.42 4.92
C VAL A 334 8.41 3.49 3.75
N ALA A 335 7.81 2.35 3.38
CA ALA A 335 6.83 2.30 2.29
C ALA A 335 5.54 3.08 2.63
N PHE A 336 5.10 3.03 3.89
CA PHE A 336 3.90 3.73 4.32
C PHE A 336 4.14 5.22 4.54
N TYR A 337 5.27 5.62 5.12
CA TYR A 337 5.52 7.01 5.51
C TYR A 337 6.04 7.88 4.37
N ARG A 338 6.67 7.29 3.36
CA ARG A 338 7.22 8.05 2.22
C ARG A 338 6.11 8.85 1.53
N GLY A 339 6.39 10.14 1.31
CA GLY A 339 5.46 11.07 0.68
C GLY A 339 4.27 11.45 1.57
N ALA A 340 4.36 11.24 2.89
CA ALA A 340 3.41 11.83 3.82
C ALA A 340 3.56 13.36 3.85
N ASP A 341 2.43 14.07 3.83
CA ASP A 341 2.39 15.54 3.91
C ASP A 341 2.23 16.01 5.36
N CYS A 342 1.68 15.16 6.23
CA CYS A 342 1.55 15.42 7.65
C CYS A 342 1.37 14.14 8.47
N CYS A 343 1.55 14.23 9.79
CA CYS A 343 1.46 13.09 10.69
C CYS A 343 0.68 13.39 11.98
N VAL A 344 -0.27 12.52 12.31
CA VAL A 344 -1.07 12.57 13.54
C VAL A 344 -0.47 11.57 14.54
N LEU A 345 -0.03 12.06 15.70
CA LEU A 345 0.52 11.25 16.78
C LEU A 345 -0.57 11.01 17.84
N VAL A 346 -0.92 9.75 18.09
CA VAL A 346 -2.03 9.38 18.99
C VAL A 346 -1.51 8.63 20.21
N PHE A 347 -1.99 9.03 21.38
CA PHE A 347 -1.84 8.28 22.62
C PHE A 347 -3.18 8.14 23.34
N ASP A 348 -3.24 7.22 24.30
CA ASP A 348 -4.42 6.98 25.13
C ASP A 348 -4.21 7.68 26.48
N VAL A 349 -5.13 8.57 26.87
CA VAL A 349 -5.03 9.34 28.11
C VAL A 349 -5.10 8.49 29.39
N SER A 350 -5.60 7.26 29.28
CA SER A 350 -5.61 6.26 30.36
C SER A 350 -4.35 5.38 30.41
N ALA A 351 -3.46 5.46 29.40
CA ALA A 351 -2.28 4.60 29.30
C ALA A 351 -0.97 5.42 29.23
N PRO A 352 -0.31 5.71 30.36
CA PRO A 352 0.92 6.52 30.44
C PRO A 352 2.08 6.05 29.55
N SER A 353 2.19 4.76 29.29
CA SER A 353 3.21 4.19 28.39
C SER A 353 3.04 4.69 26.95
N SER A 354 1.80 4.81 26.47
CA SER A 354 1.52 5.24 25.09
C SER A 354 1.97 6.68 24.83
N PHE A 355 1.89 7.56 25.84
CA PHE A 355 2.41 8.92 25.76
C PHE A 355 3.94 8.96 25.76
N LYS A 356 4.60 8.13 26.58
CA LYS A 356 6.06 8.02 26.56
C LYS A 356 6.59 7.52 25.22
N SER A 357 5.83 6.66 24.54
CA SER A 357 6.18 6.14 23.21
C SER A 357 6.19 7.21 22.11
N LEU A 358 5.60 8.40 22.32
CA LEU A 358 5.47 9.42 21.28
C LEU A 358 6.82 9.95 20.78
N ASP A 359 7.83 10.07 21.66
CA ASP A 359 9.18 10.45 21.24
C ASP A 359 9.72 9.48 20.19
N SER A 360 9.65 8.17 20.47
CA SER A 360 10.10 7.15 19.52
C SER A 360 9.29 7.16 18.22
N TRP A 361 7.97 7.35 18.29
CA TRP A 361 7.11 7.42 17.11
C TRP A 361 7.46 8.59 16.20
N ARG A 362 7.69 9.78 16.78
CA ARG A 362 8.08 10.97 16.02
C ARG A 362 9.46 10.80 15.39
N ASP A 363 10.45 10.41 16.19
CA ASP A 363 11.84 10.32 15.73
C ASP A 363 11.97 9.26 14.62
N GLU A 364 11.31 8.11 14.77
CA GLU A 364 11.30 7.07 13.75
C GLU A 364 10.60 7.50 12.46
N PHE A 365 9.47 8.21 12.57
CA PHE A 365 8.79 8.76 11.40
C PHE A 365 9.72 9.73 10.64
N LEU A 366 10.36 10.66 11.32
CA LEU A 366 11.27 11.62 10.68
C LEU A 366 12.44 10.93 9.96
N ILE A 367 12.99 9.87 10.56
CA ILE A 367 14.05 9.06 9.95
C ILE A 367 13.55 8.32 8.70
N GLN A 368 12.41 7.63 8.80
CA GLN A 368 11.93 6.74 7.73
C GLN A 368 11.19 7.46 6.61
N ALA A 369 10.40 8.48 6.93
CA ALA A 369 9.71 9.31 5.94
C ALA A 369 10.69 10.22 5.19
N SER A 370 11.76 10.66 5.89
CA SER A 370 12.76 11.62 5.40
C SER A 370 12.09 12.81 4.69
N PRO A 371 11.22 13.57 5.40
CA PRO A 371 10.56 14.72 4.80
C PRO A 371 11.60 15.79 4.42
N ARG A 372 11.26 16.63 3.44
CA ARG A 372 12.16 17.68 2.93
C ARG A 372 12.57 18.67 4.01
N ASP A 373 11.61 19.04 4.87
CA ASP A 373 11.81 19.90 6.03
C ASP A 373 11.33 19.17 7.31
N PRO A 374 12.23 18.43 7.99
CA PRO A 374 11.90 17.72 9.22
C PRO A 374 11.53 18.62 10.40
N ASP A 375 12.06 19.85 10.43
CA ASP A 375 11.91 20.77 11.56
C ASP A 375 10.54 21.46 11.52
N ASN A 376 10.00 21.73 10.33
CA ASN A 376 8.68 22.33 10.13
C ASN A 376 7.62 21.33 9.67
N PHE A 377 7.94 20.03 9.61
CA PHE A 377 6.99 19.00 9.19
C PHE A 377 5.69 19.05 10.03
N PRO A 378 4.50 19.10 9.40
CA PRO A 378 3.24 19.24 10.13
C PRO A 378 2.89 18.01 10.97
N PHE A 379 2.92 18.19 12.29
CA PHE A 379 2.39 17.22 13.25
C PHE A 379 1.13 17.75 13.95
N VAL A 380 0.28 16.84 14.42
CA VAL A 380 -0.75 17.11 15.45
C VAL A 380 -0.75 15.95 16.45
N VAL A 381 -0.88 16.24 17.74
CA VAL A 381 -0.94 15.24 18.81
C VAL A 381 -2.36 15.09 19.34
N LEU A 382 -2.85 13.85 19.42
CA LEU A 382 -4.16 13.51 19.95
C LEU A 382 -4.04 12.67 21.22
N GLY A 383 -4.52 13.21 22.33
CA GLY A 383 -4.79 12.44 23.55
C GLY A 383 -6.19 11.87 23.45
N ASN A 384 -6.32 10.62 23.01
CA ASN A 384 -7.60 9.98 22.75
C ASN A 384 -8.18 9.30 24.00
N LYS A 385 -9.48 8.98 23.94
CA LYS A 385 -10.28 8.32 24.97
C LYS A 385 -10.54 9.17 26.21
N VAL A 386 -10.76 10.48 26.02
CA VAL A 386 -11.11 11.39 27.12
C VAL A 386 -12.50 11.13 27.72
N ASP A 387 -13.31 10.31 27.06
CA ASP A 387 -14.57 9.78 27.61
C ASP A 387 -14.37 8.76 28.74
N LEU A 388 -13.14 8.28 28.98
CA LEU A 388 -12.84 7.37 30.07
C LEU A 388 -12.55 8.13 31.37
N GLU A 389 -13.22 7.74 32.45
CA GLU A 389 -12.98 8.28 33.80
C GLU A 389 -11.57 7.97 34.34
N SER A 390 -10.93 6.92 33.82
CA SER A 390 -9.58 6.47 34.20
C SER A 390 -8.45 7.32 33.59
N LYS A 391 -8.67 8.62 33.37
CA LYS A 391 -7.67 9.53 32.80
C LYS A 391 -6.49 9.73 33.77
N VAL A 392 -5.32 9.22 33.40
CA VAL A 392 -4.09 9.32 34.22
C VAL A 392 -3.17 10.44 33.73
N ILE A 393 -3.25 10.79 32.44
CA ILE A 393 -2.40 11.81 31.82
C ILE A 393 -3.11 13.16 31.85
N HIS A 394 -2.50 14.13 32.53
CA HIS A 394 -3.04 15.48 32.63
C HIS A 394 -2.70 16.29 31.37
N GLY A 395 -3.67 17.01 30.80
CA GLY A 395 -3.49 17.77 29.55
C GLY A 395 -2.30 18.73 29.58
N LYS A 396 -1.98 19.33 30.74
CA LYS A 396 -0.81 20.20 30.92
C LYS A 396 0.52 19.53 30.58
N LYS A 397 0.68 18.25 30.91
CA LYS A 397 1.92 17.49 30.62
C LYS A 397 2.06 17.23 29.12
N ALA A 398 0.96 16.85 28.46
CA ALA A 398 0.95 16.64 27.02
C ALA A 398 1.23 17.95 26.27
N GLN A 399 0.63 19.05 26.71
CA GLN A 399 0.82 20.37 26.13
C GLN A 399 2.27 20.88 26.28
N GLN A 400 2.91 20.65 27.43
CA GLN A 400 4.34 20.97 27.63
C GLN A 400 5.25 20.18 26.70
N TRP A 401 4.98 18.90 26.48
CA TRP A 401 5.72 18.09 25.52
C TRP A 401 5.53 18.61 24.09
N CYS A 402 4.30 18.97 23.72
CA CYS A 402 4.05 19.51 22.38
C CYS A 402 4.76 20.87 22.15
N GLN A 403 4.81 21.73 23.18
CA GLN A 403 5.56 22.99 23.16
C GLN A 403 7.06 22.77 22.94
N SER A 404 7.66 21.75 23.58
CA SER A 404 9.09 21.45 23.42
C SER A 404 9.46 20.82 22.08
N LYS A 405 8.47 20.39 21.29
CA LYS A 405 8.66 19.75 19.97
C LYS A 405 8.22 20.66 18.81
N ASN A 406 8.53 21.96 18.87
CA ASN A 406 8.14 22.98 17.88
C ASN A 406 6.64 23.36 17.95
N ASN A 407 6.10 23.45 19.17
CA ASN A 407 4.74 23.92 19.41
C ASN A 407 3.66 23.15 18.63
N ILE A 408 3.77 21.82 18.63
CA ILE A 408 2.83 20.92 17.94
C ILE A 408 1.40 21.18 18.48
N PRO A 409 0.37 21.35 17.62
CA PRO A 409 -1.00 21.43 18.08
C PRO A 409 -1.43 20.17 18.82
N TYR A 410 -2.10 20.35 19.96
CA TYR A 410 -2.56 19.26 20.84
C TYR A 410 -4.07 19.30 21.02
N PHE A 411 -4.73 18.16 20.85
CA PHE A 411 -6.16 17.99 21.09
C PHE A 411 -6.44 16.80 22.01
N GLU A 412 -7.33 17.03 22.97
CA GLU A 412 -7.96 15.96 23.75
C GLU A 412 -9.18 15.46 22.98
N THR A 413 -9.19 14.18 22.61
CA THR A 413 -10.18 13.63 21.67
C THR A 413 -10.92 12.42 22.25
N SER A 414 -12.15 12.20 21.77
CA SER A 414 -12.85 10.93 21.95
C SER A 414 -13.37 10.48 20.59
N ALA A 415 -12.84 9.35 20.10
CA ALA A 415 -13.42 8.68 18.94
C ALA A 415 -14.84 8.17 19.20
N LYS A 416 -15.18 7.84 20.45
CA LYS A 416 -16.50 7.34 20.85
C LYS A 416 -17.55 8.44 20.85
N GLU A 417 -17.20 9.60 21.41
CA GLU A 417 -18.12 10.73 21.58
C GLU A 417 -17.93 11.83 20.52
N ALA A 418 -17.07 11.59 19.53
CA ALA A 418 -16.72 12.53 18.47
C ALA A 418 -16.06 13.84 18.94
N ILE A 419 -15.55 13.89 20.18
CA ILE A 419 -14.98 15.10 20.77
C ILE A 419 -13.67 15.45 20.07
N ASN A 420 -13.57 16.69 19.59
CA ASN A 420 -12.40 17.31 18.96
C ASN A 420 -11.80 16.59 17.73
N VAL A 421 -12.46 15.55 17.21
CA VAL A 421 -11.96 14.77 16.08
C VAL A 421 -11.93 15.61 14.80
N GLU A 422 -13.01 16.35 14.51
CA GLU A 422 -13.08 17.18 13.29
C GLU A 422 -12.08 18.34 13.35
N GLN A 423 -11.99 19.07 14.47
CA GLN A 423 -11.06 20.19 14.62
C GLN A 423 -9.60 19.74 14.47
N ALA A 424 -9.24 18.56 15.01
CA ALA A 424 -7.90 18.02 14.89
C ALA A 424 -7.48 17.77 13.43
N PHE A 425 -8.31 17.08 12.65
CA PHE A 425 -8.01 16.79 11.25
C PHE A 425 -8.11 18.02 10.35
N GLN A 426 -8.99 18.98 10.65
CA GLN A 426 -8.99 20.28 9.95
C GLN A 426 -7.71 21.07 10.20
N THR A 427 -7.22 21.08 11.45
CA THR A 427 -5.97 21.78 11.82
C THR A 427 -4.78 21.19 11.08
N ILE A 428 -4.65 19.85 11.04
CA ILE A 428 -3.51 19.24 10.35
C ILE A 428 -3.56 19.44 8.83
N ALA A 429 -4.77 19.40 8.23
CA ALA A 429 -4.93 19.69 6.81
C ALA A 429 -4.52 21.13 6.47
N LYS A 430 -4.92 22.10 7.31
CA LYS A 430 -4.51 23.50 7.15
C LYS A 430 -3.00 23.68 7.24
N ASN A 431 -2.36 23.07 8.23
CA ASN A 431 -0.91 23.17 8.42
C ASN A 431 -0.15 22.52 7.26
N ALA A 432 -0.64 21.40 6.72
CA ALA A 432 -0.03 20.73 5.57
C ALA A 432 -0.11 21.59 4.28
N LEU A 433 -1.25 22.23 4.03
CA LEU A 433 -1.40 23.12 2.86
C LEU A 433 -0.50 24.35 2.94
N ALA A 434 -0.26 24.88 4.14
CA ALA A 434 0.62 26.03 4.32
C ALA A 434 2.07 25.71 3.90
N GLN A 435 2.49 24.45 4.05
CA GLN A 435 3.82 23.98 3.63
C GLN A 435 3.93 23.72 2.12
N GLU A 436 2.83 23.53 1.38
CA GLU A 436 2.85 23.41 -0.09
C GLU A 436 2.97 24.76 -0.80
N SER A 437 2.62 25.86 -0.12
CA SER A 437 2.64 27.22 -0.68
C SER A 437 3.99 27.94 -0.56
N GLU A 438 4.96 27.36 0.16
CA GLU A 438 6.36 27.80 0.25
C GLU A 438 7.26 26.92 -0.61
#